data_AF-A0A8S0YSZ4-F1
#
_entry.id   AF-A0A8S0YSZ4-F1
#
_cell.length_a   1.000
_cell.length_b   1.000
_cell.length_c   1.000
_cell.angle_alpha   90.00
_cell.angle_beta   90.00
_cell.angle_gamma   90.00
#
_symmetry.space_group_name_H-M   'P 1'
#
loop_
_entity.id
_entity.type
_entity.pdbx_description
1 polymer ?
#
loop_
_entity_poly.entity_id
_entity_poly.type
_entity_poly.pdbx_seq_one_letter_code
_entity_poly.pdbx_strand_id
1 'polypeptide(L)'
;MNQSLRPKTCSKNYKTAELKLQKIINKIDSLKLNNSYVSRLEVSKSDKTGFGLLKGKSLVYLLSSVVVTLVSLLSAQWISHELIGQTNCVLQLPSFSKSAFRPPEDCSMCARVSEVVRLANTTAEEFEKEFNFNFFANFYNRDKMGKQINDCFYFAYKSGLNSLQEVFDMDEARANLSGEPWYVGWSTCYDEETRLLRSYYNRPYFLPKTAESDMVDWIFMGGPGQGAHMHVDSVKHMSWQAQVRGRKEWQLAPPPECLYKCTWITFTVSPGEILVVDTNRWYHKTNVLPGDISITIGAEYD
;
A
#
# COMPACT_ATOMS: atom_id res chain seq x y z
N MET A 1 32.52 -59.22 28.25
CA MET A 1 32.99 -59.76 29.54
C MET A 1 31.98 -59.36 30.60
N ASN A 2 31.25 -60.35 31.10
CA ASN A 2 30.11 -60.20 31.98
C ASN A 2 30.28 -61.27 33.05
N GLN A 3 30.57 -60.87 34.28
CA GLN A 3 30.44 -61.69 35.49
C GLN A 3 30.67 -60.83 36.73
N SER A 4 29.62 -60.69 37.55
CA SER A 4 29.74 -60.68 39.01
C SER A 4 28.62 -61.55 39.59
N LEU A 5 28.90 -62.16 40.73
CA LEU A 5 28.35 -63.39 41.27
C LEU A 5 26.95 -63.27 41.93
N ARG A 6 26.23 -64.40 41.94
CA ARG A 6 24.88 -64.67 42.50
C ARG A 6 24.86 -64.65 44.04
N PRO A 7 23.65 -64.78 44.65
CA PRO A 7 23.50 -65.86 45.63
C PRO A 7 22.29 -66.78 45.40
N LYS A 8 22.55 -68.08 45.51
CA LYS A 8 21.63 -69.23 45.41
C LYS A 8 21.10 -69.62 46.80
N THR A 9 19.94 -69.11 47.21
CA THR A 9 19.29 -69.53 48.49
C THR A 9 17.84 -70.02 48.34
N CYS A 10 17.26 -70.00 47.13
CA CYS A 10 15.81 -70.29 46.93
C CYS A 10 15.45 -71.72 46.48
N SER A 11 16.37 -72.69 46.48
CA SER A 11 16.08 -74.02 45.90
C SER A 11 15.33 -74.99 46.83
N LYS A 12 15.43 -74.87 48.16
CA LYS A 12 14.78 -75.79 49.11
C LYS A 12 13.35 -75.38 49.48
N ASN A 13 13.02 -74.09 49.48
CA ASN A 13 11.71 -73.58 49.94
C ASN A 13 10.57 -73.79 48.94
N TYR A 14 10.87 -73.84 47.63
CA TYR A 14 9.86 -73.96 46.56
C TYR A 14 9.07 -75.28 46.65
N LYS A 15 9.76 -76.41 46.87
CA LYS A 15 9.10 -77.74 46.95
C LYS A 15 8.16 -77.88 48.14
N THR A 16 8.42 -77.19 49.25
CA THR A 16 7.53 -77.20 50.43
C THR A 16 6.28 -76.36 50.19
N ALA A 17 6.38 -75.26 49.44
CA ALA A 17 5.24 -74.41 49.09
C ALA A 17 4.26 -75.12 48.15
N GLU A 18 4.78 -75.87 47.16
CA GLU A 18 3.97 -76.62 46.20
C GLU A 18 3.11 -77.71 46.87
N LEU A 19 3.68 -78.45 47.83
CA LEU A 19 2.96 -79.44 48.64
C LEU A 19 1.87 -78.81 49.53
N LYS A 20 2.08 -77.60 50.05
CA LYS A 20 1.06 -76.89 50.83
C LYS A 20 -0.09 -76.41 49.95
N LEU A 21 0.21 -75.93 48.74
CA LEU A 21 -0.79 -75.47 47.78
C LEU A 21 -1.70 -76.62 47.32
N GLN A 22 -1.12 -77.79 47.01
CA GLN A 22 -1.90 -78.98 46.64
C GLN A 22 -2.83 -79.44 47.78
N LYS A 23 -2.40 -79.35 49.04
CA LYS A 23 -3.27 -79.64 50.20
C LYS A 23 -4.45 -78.67 50.33
N ILE A 24 -4.26 -77.39 50.00
CA ILE A 24 -5.34 -76.39 50.06
C ILE A 24 -6.35 -76.64 48.94
N ILE A 25 -5.89 -76.87 47.71
CA ILE A 25 -6.77 -77.13 46.56
C ILE A 25 -7.65 -78.37 46.81
N ASN A 26 -7.05 -79.47 47.29
CA ASN A 26 -7.83 -80.67 47.66
C ASN A 26 -8.87 -80.40 48.75
N LYS A 27 -8.58 -79.48 49.69
CA LYS A 27 -9.53 -79.11 50.75
C LYS A 27 -10.68 -78.26 50.21
N ILE A 28 -10.42 -77.37 49.25
CA ILE A 28 -11.44 -76.55 48.58
C ILE A 28 -12.38 -77.44 47.76
N ASP A 29 -11.84 -78.38 46.97
CA ASP A 29 -12.66 -79.32 46.19
C ASP A 29 -13.50 -80.25 47.07
N SER A 30 -12.99 -80.62 48.25
CA SER A 30 -13.75 -81.41 49.23
C SER A 30 -14.93 -80.66 49.85
N LEU A 31 -14.89 -79.31 49.84
CA LEU A 31 -15.88 -78.51 50.56
C LEU A 31 -17.16 -78.24 49.76
N LYS A 32 -17.22 -78.60 48.46
CA LYS A 32 -18.42 -78.55 47.58
C LYS A 32 -19.38 -77.38 47.92
N LEU A 33 -18.83 -76.18 48.10
CA LEU A 33 -19.58 -75.04 48.63
C LEU A 33 -20.51 -74.52 47.55
N ASN A 34 -21.80 -74.79 47.78
CA ASN A 34 -22.91 -74.58 46.87
C ASN A 34 -23.32 -73.09 46.82
N ASN A 35 -23.73 -72.64 45.63
CA ASN A 35 -24.02 -71.27 45.21
C ASN A 35 -25.19 -70.58 45.95
N SER A 36 -25.76 -71.17 47.00
CA SER A 36 -26.95 -70.68 47.70
C SER A 36 -26.74 -69.46 48.59
N TYR A 37 -25.47 -69.07 48.83
CA TYR A 37 -25.13 -67.83 49.53
C TYR A 37 -24.85 -66.66 48.59
N VAL A 38 -24.52 -66.94 47.33
CA VAL A 38 -24.31 -65.89 46.31
C VAL A 38 -25.66 -65.32 45.83
N SER A 39 -26.73 -66.12 45.93
CA SER A 39 -28.09 -65.74 45.51
C SER A 39 -28.85 -64.82 46.50
N ARG A 40 -28.22 -64.34 47.58
CA ARG A 40 -28.85 -63.45 48.58
C ARG A 40 -28.28 -62.03 48.63
N LEU A 41 -27.41 -61.67 47.69
CA LEU A 41 -26.93 -60.29 47.53
C LEU A 41 -27.77 -59.57 46.48
N GLU A 42 -28.89 -58.98 46.91
CA GLU A 42 -29.64 -58.02 46.11
C GLU A 42 -29.02 -56.63 46.28
N VAL A 43 -28.28 -56.18 45.27
CA VAL A 43 -27.84 -54.79 45.11
C VAL A 43 -28.56 -54.20 43.90
N SER A 44 -29.20 -53.05 44.13
CA SER A 44 -30.15 -52.34 43.28
C SER A 44 -29.83 -52.34 41.77
N LYS A 45 -30.81 -52.76 40.95
CA LYS A 45 -30.83 -52.47 39.50
C LYS A 45 -31.46 -51.09 39.30
N SER A 46 -30.67 -50.14 38.82
CA SER A 46 -31.19 -48.96 38.12
C SER A 46 -30.69 -48.99 36.67
N ASP A 47 -31.69 -49.11 35.81
CA ASP A 47 -31.82 -48.98 34.36
C ASP A 47 -30.62 -48.89 33.40
N LYS A 48 -30.88 -49.57 32.28
CA LYS A 48 -30.18 -49.55 30.99
C LYS A 48 -29.96 -48.12 30.50
N THR A 49 -28.72 -47.80 30.08
CA THR A 49 -28.40 -47.21 28.76
C THR A 49 -26.89 -47.01 28.63
N GLY A 50 -26.15 -48.12 28.58
CA GLY A 50 -24.76 -48.11 28.14
C GLY A 50 -24.70 -48.49 26.67
N PHE A 51 -24.83 -47.52 25.76
CA PHE A 51 -24.26 -47.51 24.39
C PHE A 51 -24.76 -46.24 23.66
N GLY A 52 -24.07 -45.11 23.81
CA GLY A 52 -24.43 -43.88 23.07
C GLY A 52 -23.66 -42.61 23.44
N LEU A 53 -23.06 -42.52 24.63
CA LEU A 53 -22.50 -41.25 25.10
C LEU A 53 -21.02 -41.00 24.75
N LEU A 54 -20.27 -42.02 24.32
CA LEU A 54 -18.83 -41.89 23.99
C LEU A 54 -18.58 -41.40 22.56
N LYS A 55 -19.47 -41.69 21.60
CA LYS A 55 -19.37 -41.16 20.23
C LYS A 55 -19.74 -39.68 20.14
N GLY A 56 -20.71 -39.22 20.94
CA GLY A 56 -21.18 -37.84 20.93
C GLY A 56 -20.12 -36.84 21.41
N LYS A 57 -19.41 -37.14 22.50
CA LYS A 57 -18.34 -36.24 23.00
C LYS A 57 -17.16 -36.16 22.01
N SER A 58 -16.71 -37.30 21.48
CA SER A 58 -15.64 -37.35 20.47
C SER A 58 -16.04 -36.60 19.18
N LEU A 59 -17.29 -36.76 18.72
CA LEU A 59 -17.82 -36.04 17.57
C LEU A 59 -17.92 -34.53 17.83
N VAL A 60 -18.35 -34.11 19.02
CA VAL A 60 -18.41 -32.69 19.41
C VAL A 60 -17.01 -32.08 19.50
N TYR A 61 -16.00 -32.79 20.01
CA TYR A 61 -14.60 -32.33 20.01
C TYR A 61 -13.99 -32.28 18.60
N LEU A 62 -14.35 -33.22 17.72
CA LEU A 62 -13.96 -33.19 16.31
C LEU A 62 -14.60 -32.00 15.59
N LEU A 63 -15.90 -31.78 15.78
CA LEU A 63 -16.62 -30.65 15.19
C LEU A 63 -16.11 -29.31 15.73
N SER A 64 -15.84 -29.19 17.03
CA SER A 64 -15.28 -27.96 17.60
C SER A 64 -13.86 -27.69 17.10
N SER A 65 -13.02 -28.72 16.97
CA SER A 65 -11.70 -28.60 16.36
C SER A 65 -11.77 -28.13 14.91
N VAL A 66 -12.68 -28.70 14.11
CA VAL A 66 -12.91 -28.28 12.71
C VAL A 66 -13.42 -26.84 12.63
N VAL A 67 -14.30 -26.42 13.53
CA VAL A 67 -14.78 -25.02 13.57
C VAL A 67 -13.64 -24.09 13.96
N VAL A 68 -12.82 -24.43 14.94
CA VAL A 68 -11.67 -23.60 15.35
C VAL A 68 -10.65 -23.49 14.22
N THR A 69 -10.37 -24.58 13.50
CA THR A 69 -9.46 -24.53 12.35
C THR A 69 -10.03 -23.74 11.19
N LEU A 70 -11.35 -23.83 10.93
CA LEU A 70 -12.01 -22.99 9.93
C LEU A 70 -11.95 -21.50 10.31
N VAL A 71 -12.23 -21.17 11.57
CA VAL A 71 -12.16 -19.78 12.06
C VAL A 71 -10.73 -19.25 12.01
N SER A 72 -9.73 -20.06 12.37
CA SER A 72 -8.33 -19.64 12.28
C SER A 72 -7.86 -19.48 10.84
N LEU A 73 -8.29 -20.34 9.92
CA LEU A 73 -8.00 -20.19 8.48
C LEU A 73 -8.68 -18.96 7.88
N LEU A 74 -9.95 -18.72 8.21
CA LEU A 74 -10.70 -17.55 7.73
C LEU A 74 -10.15 -16.25 8.31
N SER A 75 -9.77 -16.23 9.59
CA SER A 75 -9.12 -15.07 10.20
C SER A 75 -7.70 -14.86 9.66
N ALA A 76 -6.91 -15.91 9.44
CA ALA A 76 -5.61 -15.79 8.79
C ALA A 76 -5.74 -15.28 7.34
N GLN A 77 -6.75 -15.74 6.60
CA GLN A 77 -7.04 -15.27 5.25
C GLN A 77 -7.49 -13.81 5.27
N TRP A 78 -8.37 -13.41 6.20
CA TRP A 78 -8.80 -12.02 6.37
C TRP A 78 -7.64 -11.12 6.79
N ILE A 79 -6.83 -11.53 7.77
CA ILE A 79 -5.61 -10.83 8.19
C ILE A 79 -4.63 -10.73 7.02
N SER A 80 -4.42 -11.79 6.23
CA SER A 80 -3.55 -11.73 5.06
C SER A 80 -4.10 -10.78 4.00
N HIS A 81 -5.41 -10.75 3.80
CA HIS A 81 -6.04 -9.84 2.84
C HIS A 81 -5.99 -8.39 3.33
N GLU A 82 -6.13 -8.14 4.63
CA GLU A 82 -6.13 -6.78 5.19
C GLU A 82 -4.70 -6.24 5.41
N LEU A 83 -3.77 -7.05 5.91
CA LEU A 83 -2.37 -6.64 6.14
C LEU A 83 -1.48 -6.76 4.89
N ILE A 84 -1.73 -7.72 4.00
CA ILE A 84 -0.89 -7.98 2.81
C ILE A 84 -1.59 -7.51 1.54
N GLY A 85 -2.93 -7.47 1.52
CA GLY A 85 -3.72 -7.05 0.34
C GLY A 85 -3.86 -5.53 0.19
N GLN A 86 -3.48 -4.73 1.19
CA GLN A 86 -3.35 -3.28 1.03
C GLN A 86 -1.93 -2.80 1.31
N THR A 87 -1.24 -2.48 0.21
CA THR A 87 -0.07 -1.58 0.13
C THR A 87 1.27 -2.15 0.61
N ASN A 88 2.31 -1.84 -0.14
CA ASN A 88 3.68 -2.34 -0.03
C ASN A 88 4.43 -2.01 1.27
N CYS A 89 3.79 -1.57 2.36
CA CYS A 89 4.48 -1.18 3.60
C CYS A 89 3.61 -1.38 4.86
N VAL A 90 4.16 -2.06 5.88
CA VAL A 90 3.55 -2.28 7.22
C VAL A 90 3.38 -0.98 8.01
N LEU A 91 4.20 0.04 7.73
CA LEU A 91 4.14 1.35 8.38
C LEU A 91 4.24 2.43 7.30
N GLN A 92 3.24 3.32 7.25
CA GLN A 92 3.35 4.53 6.45
C GLN A 92 4.36 5.48 7.10
N LEU A 93 5.47 5.68 6.42
CA LEU A 93 6.50 6.62 6.83
C LEU A 93 5.99 8.06 6.67
N PRO A 94 6.11 8.93 7.69
CA PRO A 94 5.78 10.33 7.57
C PRO A 94 6.56 11.01 6.44
N SER A 95 5.97 12.00 5.76
CA SER A 95 6.62 12.71 4.64
C SER A 95 8.00 13.26 5.00
N PHE A 96 8.18 13.71 6.25
CA PHE A 96 9.48 14.22 6.74
C PHE A 96 10.58 13.16 6.73
N SER A 97 10.25 11.88 6.95
CA SER A 97 11.26 10.83 6.99
C SER A 97 11.84 10.53 5.61
N LYS A 98 11.06 10.70 4.54
CA LYS A 98 11.59 10.58 3.17
C LYS A 98 12.66 11.64 2.91
N SER A 99 12.42 12.88 3.36
CA SER A 99 13.40 13.96 3.26
C SER A 99 14.60 13.79 4.20
N ALA A 100 14.37 13.33 5.44
CA ALA A 100 15.42 13.22 6.46
C ALA A 100 16.42 12.09 6.21
N PHE A 101 15.98 10.99 5.58
CA PHE A 101 16.83 9.84 5.25
C PHE A 101 17.33 9.85 3.80
N ARG A 102 17.12 10.96 3.09
CA ARG A 102 17.72 11.15 1.76
C ARG A 102 19.25 11.21 1.90
N PRO A 103 20.01 10.58 1.00
CA PRO A 103 21.45 10.80 0.90
C PRO A 103 21.78 12.29 0.74
N PRO A 104 22.90 12.79 1.30
CA PRO A 104 23.29 14.18 1.13
C PRO A 104 23.59 14.47 -0.35
N GLU A 105 23.08 15.59 -0.84
CA GLU A 105 23.29 16.02 -2.23
C GLU A 105 24.70 16.56 -2.47
N ASP A 106 25.21 16.33 -3.68
CA ASP A 106 26.42 17.00 -4.14
C ASP A 106 26.09 18.43 -4.57
N CYS A 107 26.54 19.40 -3.78
CA CYS A 107 26.31 20.83 -4.03
C CYS A 107 26.95 21.35 -5.32
N SER A 108 27.73 20.54 -6.04
CA SER A 108 28.11 20.85 -7.43
C SER A 108 26.89 20.97 -8.37
N MET A 109 25.71 20.47 -7.97
CA MET A 109 24.46 20.59 -8.72
C MET A 109 24.05 22.03 -9.05
N CYS A 110 24.48 23.01 -8.24
CA CYS A 110 24.20 24.42 -8.47
C CYS A 110 25.39 25.18 -9.07
N ALA A 111 26.51 24.48 -9.33
CA ALA A 111 27.66 25.10 -9.94
C ALA A 111 27.27 25.60 -11.33
N ARG A 112 27.35 26.92 -11.53
CA ARG A 112 26.95 27.62 -12.77
C ARG A 112 25.44 27.57 -13.05
N VAL A 113 24.62 27.28 -12.05
CA VAL A 113 23.16 27.44 -12.12
C VAL A 113 22.79 28.75 -11.44
N SER A 114 22.78 29.85 -12.21
CA SER A 114 22.29 31.16 -11.75
C SER A 114 20.84 31.42 -12.17
N GLU A 115 20.35 30.71 -13.17
CA GLU A 115 19.01 30.81 -13.73
C GLU A 115 18.57 29.44 -14.25
N VAL A 116 17.26 29.28 -14.42
CA VAL A 116 16.70 28.04 -14.98
C VAL A 116 16.54 28.16 -16.48
N VAL A 117 16.79 27.06 -17.18
CA VAL A 117 16.57 26.96 -18.63
C VAL A 117 15.08 27.14 -18.90
N ARG A 118 14.75 28.26 -19.54
CA ARG A 118 13.41 28.57 -20.03
C ARG A 118 13.43 28.52 -21.54
N LEU A 119 12.46 27.81 -22.09
CA LEU A 119 12.34 27.61 -23.52
C LEU A 119 11.06 28.30 -23.99
N ALA A 120 11.23 29.31 -24.84
CA ALA A 120 10.17 30.11 -25.43
C ALA A 120 10.06 29.81 -26.94
N ASN A 121 9.04 30.37 -27.60
CA ASN A 121 8.73 30.19 -29.04
C ASN A 121 7.85 28.97 -29.38
N THR A 122 6.93 28.59 -28.49
CA THR A 122 5.78 27.73 -28.82
C THR A 122 4.54 28.62 -29.04
N THR A 123 3.62 28.19 -29.90
CA THR A 123 2.39 28.96 -30.21
C THR A 123 1.40 28.90 -29.05
N ALA A 124 1.58 29.78 -28.07
CA ALA A 124 0.75 29.82 -26.86
C ALA A 124 -0.73 30.12 -27.16
N GLU A 125 -1.01 31.01 -28.12
CA GLU A 125 -2.37 31.55 -28.30
C GLU A 125 -3.40 30.51 -28.78
N GLU A 126 -3.00 29.59 -29.67
CA GLU A 126 -3.87 28.49 -30.11
C GLU A 126 -3.98 27.43 -29.02
N PHE A 127 -2.88 27.17 -28.31
CA PHE A 127 -2.83 26.21 -27.22
C PHE A 127 -3.72 26.63 -26.02
N GLU A 128 -3.72 27.91 -25.67
CA GLU A 128 -4.55 28.50 -24.62
C GLU A 128 -6.05 28.44 -24.92
N LYS A 129 -6.44 28.60 -26.19
CA LYS A 129 -7.85 28.54 -26.61
C LYS A 129 -8.38 27.12 -26.51
N GLU A 130 -7.60 26.14 -26.95
CA GLU A 130 -7.96 24.73 -26.94
C GLU A 130 -7.89 24.11 -25.54
N PHE A 131 -6.81 24.37 -24.78
CA PHE A 131 -6.61 23.81 -23.45
C PHE A 131 -7.15 24.72 -22.35
N ASN A 132 -8.45 24.60 -22.13
CA ASN A 132 -9.19 25.29 -21.07
C ASN A 132 -9.89 24.30 -20.13
N PHE A 133 -10.56 24.81 -19.09
CA PHE A 133 -11.29 23.98 -18.13
C PHE A 133 -12.29 23.03 -18.82
N ASN A 134 -13.09 23.53 -19.77
CA ASN A 134 -14.11 22.75 -20.47
C ASN A 134 -13.50 21.63 -21.32
N PHE A 135 -12.33 21.86 -21.92
CA PHE A 135 -11.60 20.80 -22.62
C PHE A 135 -11.31 19.63 -21.67
N PHE A 136 -10.72 19.91 -20.51
CA PHE A 136 -10.38 18.86 -19.55
C PHE A 136 -11.62 18.19 -18.94
N ALA A 137 -12.67 18.96 -18.63
CA ALA A 137 -13.94 18.42 -18.17
C ALA A 137 -14.52 17.42 -19.19
N ASN A 138 -14.56 17.78 -20.48
CA ASN A 138 -15.03 16.90 -21.55
C ASN A 138 -14.10 15.72 -21.82
N PHE A 139 -12.79 15.92 -21.67
CA PHE A 139 -11.76 14.89 -21.86
C PHE A 139 -11.91 13.77 -20.81
N TYR A 140 -12.07 14.16 -19.55
CA TYR A 140 -12.15 13.24 -18.40
C TYR A 140 -13.56 12.72 -18.08
N ASN A 141 -14.60 13.26 -18.70
CA ASN A 141 -15.96 12.71 -18.61
C ASN A 141 -16.13 11.39 -19.40
N ARG A 142 -15.11 10.97 -20.16
CA ARG A 142 -15.13 9.70 -20.91
C ARG A 142 -14.84 8.52 -19.98
N ASP A 143 -15.28 7.33 -20.40
CA ASP A 143 -14.90 6.09 -19.73
C ASP A 143 -13.39 5.90 -19.71
N LYS A 144 -12.91 5.14 -18.73
CA LYS A 144 -11.49 4.77 -18.55
C LYS A 144 -10.90 4.25 -19.86
N MET A 145 -9.86 4.93 -20.35
CA MET A 145 -9.33 4.72 -21.70
C MET A 145 -8.09 3.81 -21.68
N GLY A 146 -8.30 2.50 -21.77
CA GLY A 146 -7.22 1.53 -21.89
C GLY A 146 -6.76 0.92 -20.56
N LYS A 147 -5.46 0.63 -20.46
CA LYS A 147 -4.87 -0.04 -19.29
C LYS A 147 -4.32 0.98 -18.30
N GLN A 148 -4.61 0.78 -17.02
CA GLN A 148 -4.05 1.60 -15.95
C GLN A 148 -2.53 1.44 -15.89
N ILE A 149 -1.81 2.57 -15.87
CA ILE A 149 -0.34 2.63 -15.92
C ILE A 149 0.32 3.07 -14.62
N ASN A 150 -0.44 3.66 -13.68
CA ASN A 150 0.04 4.12 -12.39
C ASN A 150 -1.10 4.11 -11.34
N ASP A 151 -0.85 4.66 -10.15
CA ASP A 151 -1.83 4.74 -9.05
C ASP A 151 -2.82 5.91 -9.16
N CYS A 152 -2.83 6.63 -10.28
CA CYS A 152 -3.78 7.70 -10.63
C CYS A 152 -3.80 8.81 -9.57
N PHE A 153 -2.64 9.44 -9.41
CA PHE A 153 -2.39 10.42 -8.37
C PHE A 153 -3.29 11.66 -8.50
N TYR A 154 -3.79 12.14 -7.38
CA TYR A 154 -4.57 13.37 -7.27
C TYR A 154 -4.12 14.19 -6.06
N PHE A 155 -3.99 15.49 -6.25
CA PHE A 155 -3.50 16.44 -5.26
C PHE A 155 -4.50 17.58 -5.08
N ALA A 156 -5.15 17.62 -3.91
CA ALA A 156 -6.20 18.59 -3.63
C ALA A 156 -5.70 20.00 -3.27
N TYR A 157 -4.43 20.17 -2.85
CA TYR A 157 -3.83 21.45 -2.41
C TYR A 157 -4.76 22.42 -1.65
N LYS A 158 -5.46 21.92 -0.62
CA LYS A 158 -6.41 22.71 0.20
C LYS A 158 -7.59 23.33 -0.57
N SER A 159 -7.89 22.86 -1.78
CA SER A 159 -9.08 23.26 -2.52
C SER A 159 -10.38 22.75 -1.89
N GLY A 160 -10.33 21.72 -1.04
CA GLY A 160 -11.53 21.03 -0.56
C GLY A 160 -12.22 20.15 -1.61
N LEU A 161 -11.60 19.96 -2.78
CA LEU A 161 -12.03 19.02 -3.83
C LEU A 161 -11.24 17.72 -3.67
N ASN A 162 -11.91 16.60 -3.48
CA ASN A 162 -11.28 15.33 -3.11
C ASN A 162 -11.10 14.36 -4.29
N SER A 163 -11.65 14.69 -5.45
CA SER A 163 -11.52 13.87 -6.66
C SER A 163 -11.53 14.73 -7.91
N LEU A 164 -10.98 14.18 -9.00
CA LEU A 164 -11.03 14.82 -10.31
C LEU A 164 -12.47 14.99 -10.82
N GLN A 165 -13.36 14.08 -10.43
CA GLN A 165 -14.80 14.20 -10.71
C GLN A 165 -15.39 15.46 -10.04
N GLU A 166 -15.12 15.68 -8.75
CA GLU A 166 -15.57 16.89 -8.04
C GLU A 166 -15.04 18.19 -8.67
N VAL A 167 -13.83 18.16 -9.24
CA VAL A 167 -13.26 19.32 -9.96
C VAL A 167 -14.10 19.67 -11.18
N PHE A 168 -14.47 18.67 -11.99
CA PHE A 168 -15.22 18.92 -13.22
C PHE A 168 -16.73 19.08 -13.00
N ASP A 169 -17.24 18.66 -11.83
CA ASP A 169 -18.63 18.88 -11.40
C ASP A 169 -18.81 20.20 -10.60
N MET A 170 -17.77 21.03 -10.48
CA MET A 170 -17.85 22.33 -9.80
C MET A 170 -18.90 23.26 -10.46
N ASP A 171 -19.48 24.14 -9.64
CA ASP A 171 -20.32 25.21 -10.16
C ASP A 171 -19.54 26.15 -11.08
N GLU A 172 -20.23 26.72 -12.07
CA GLU A 172 -19.63 27.57 -13.10
C GLU A 172 -18.92 28.80 -12.51
N ALA A 173 -19.45 29.37 -11.43
CA ALA A 173 -18.83 30.53 -10.78
C ALA A 173 -17.48 30.17 -10.16
N ARG A 174 -17.38 29.00 -9.51
CA ARG A 174 -16.13 28.49 -8.96
C ARG A 174 -15.15 28.05 -10.04
N ALA A 175 -15.61 27.35 -11.08
CA ALA A 175 -14.79 26.98 -12.23
C ALA A 175 -14.18 28.22 -12.92
N ASN A 176 -14.94 29.32 -12.99
CA ASN A 176 -14.49 30.62 -13.49
C ASN A 176 -13.83 31.52 -12.42
N LEU A 177 -13.29 30.92 -11.36
CA LEU A 177 -12.49 31.56 -10.31
C LEU A 177 -13.18 32.71 -9.54
N SER A 178 -14.51 32.78 -9.60
CA SER A 178 -15.32 33.79 -8.91
C SER A 178 -15.88 33.30 -7.57
N GLY A 179 -15.79 32.00 -7.30
CA GLY A 179 -16.19 31.35 -6.05
C GLY A 179 -15.00 31.08 -5.11
N GLU A 180 -15.10 29.99 -4.34
CA GLU A 180 -14.04 29.56 -3.43
C GLU A 180 -12.76 29.17 -4.20
N PRO A 181 -11.57 29.64 -3.76
CA PRO A 181 -10.32 29.38 -4.46
C PRO A 181 -10.03 27.89 -4.52
N TRP A 182 -9.41 27.47 -5.62
CA TRP A 182 -9.03 26.09 -5.83
C TRP A 182 -7.78 26.00 -6.67
N TYR A 183 -6.98 24.99 -6.36
CA TYR A 183 -5.83 24.57 -7.14
C TYR A 183 -5.68 23.07 -6.93
N VAL A 184 -5.51 22.31 -8.01
CA VAL A 184 -5.41 20.86 -7.98
C VAL A 184 -4.32 20.40 -8.94
N GLY A 185 -3.82 19.19 -8.69
CA GLY A 185 -2.95 18.49 -9.63
C GLY A 185 -3.36 17.03 -9.76
N TRP A 186 -3.11 16.42 -10.91
CA TRP A 186 -3.35 15.00 -11.12
C TRP A 186 -2.39 14.42 -12.16
N SER A 187 -2.25 13.09 -12.16
CA SER A 187 -1.57 12.36 -13.21
C SER A 187 -2.56 11.76 -14.20
N THR A 188 -2.16 11.57 -15.45
CA THR A 188 -2.88 10.65 -16.34
C THR A 188 -2.87 9.24 -15.74
N CYS A 189 -3.93 8.47 -15.94
CA CYS A 189 -4.15 7.19 -15.25
C CYS A 189 -4.03 5.99 -16.19
N TYR A 190 -4.41 6.18 -17.46
CA TYR A 190 -4.47 5.12 -18.47
C TYR A 190 -3.57 5.40 -19.69
N ASP A 191 -3.12 4.35 -20.37
CA ASP A 191 -2.20 4.49 -21.50
C ASP A 191 -2.82 5.11 -22.76
N GLU A 192 -4.06 4.76 -23.11
CA GLU A 192 -4.75 5.39 -24.25
C GLU A 192 -5.16 6.82 -23.92
N GLU A 193 -5.52 7.12 -22.66
CA GLU A 193 -5.73 8.48 -22.16
C GLU A 193 -4.47 9.33 -22.39
N THR A 194 -3.30 8.89 -21.92
CA THR A 194 -2.03 9.59 -22.12
C THR A 194 -1.76 9.80 -23.62
N ARG A 195 -1.91 8.76 -24.46
CA ARG A 195 -1.66 8.88 -25.91
C ARG A 195 -2.62 9.87 -26.56
N LEU A 196 -3.89 9.86 -26.17
CA LEU A 196 -4.88 10.79 -26.69
C LEU A 196 -4.56 12.23 -26.24
N LEU A 197 -4.22 12.44 -24.97
CA LEU A 197 -3.82 13.77 -24.47
C LEU A 197 -2.60 14.30 -25.23
N ARG A 198 -1.59 13.45 -25.44
CA ARG A 198 -0.40 13.76 -26.25
C ARG A 198 -0.66 13.92 -27.75
N SER A 199 -1.86 13.60 -28.25
CA SER A 199 -2.21 13.92 -29.64
C SER A 199 -2.50 15.42 -29.85
N TYR A 200 -2.80 16.14 -28.76
CA TYR A 200 -3.15 17.56 -28.79
C TYR A 200 -1.93 18.49 -28.64
N TYR A 201 -0.76 17.95 -28.28
CA TYR A 201 0.48 18.72 -28.22
C TYR A 201 1.67 17.94 -28.76
N ASN A 202 2.64 18.67 -29.29
CA ASN A 202 3.86 18.05 -29.76
C ASN A 202 4.84 17.86 -28.61
N ARG A 203 5.66 16.81 -28.72
CA ARG A 203 6.86 16.64 -27.89
C ARG A 203 7.64 17.97 -27.85
N PRO A 204 8.05 18.44 -26.65
CA PRO A 204 8.87 19.64 -26.56
C PRO A 204 10.13 19.55 -27.44
N TYR A 205 10.37 20.60 -28.23
CA TYR A 205 11.36 20.59 -29.32
C TYR A 205 12.81 20.37 -28.87
N PHE A 206 13.12 20.67 -27.60
CA PHE A 206 14.44 20.52 -27.01
C PHE A 206 14.74 19.08 -26.57
N LEU A 207 13.71 18.26 -26.41
CA LEU A 207 13.90 16.86 -26.06
C LEU A 207 14.42 16.11 -27.29
N PRO A 208 15.59 15.46 -27.21
CA PRO A 208 16.16 14.72 -28.34
C PRO A 208 15.16 13.68 -28.84
N LYS A 209 15.09 13.41 -30.14
CA LYS A 209 14.16 12.39 -30.68
C LYS A 209 14.33 11.00 -30.04
N THR A 210 15.53 10.73 -29.52
CA THR A 210 15.89 9.49 -28.83
C THR A 210 15.51 9.45 -27.36
N ALA A 211 15.25 10.60 -26.72
CA ALA A 211 14.79 10.61 -25.34
C ALA A 211 13.38 10.02 -25.30
N GLU A 212 13.09 9.23 -24.29
CA GLU A 212 11.80 8.65 -24.00
C GLU A 212 11.13 9.51 -22.94
N SER A 213 9.87 9.87 -23.17
CA SER A 213 9.07 10.49 -22.12
C SER A 213 8.30 9.40 -21.42
N ASP A 214 8.34 9.39 -20.10
CA ASP A 214 7.54 8.46 -19.30
C ASP A 214 6.08 8.55 -19.72
N MET A 215 5.34 7.44 -19.62
CA MET A 215 3.94 7.36 -20.07
C MET A 215 2.95 8.09 -19.15
N VAL A 216 3.44 8.86 -18.17
CA VAL A 216 2.63 9.61 -17.21
C VAL A 216 2.82 11.10 -17.46
N ASP A 217 1.72 11.80 -17.71
CA ASP A 217 1.68 13.25 -17.75
C ASP A 217 1.10 13.78 -16.44
N TRP A 218 1.65 14.88 -15.94
CA TRP A 218 1.23 15.61 -14.76
C TRP A 218 0.53 16.90 -15.18
N ILE A 219 -0.71 17.09 -14.73
CA ILE A 219 -1.50 18.28 -15.01
C ILE A 219 -1.75 19.02 -13.71
N PHE A 220 -1.59 20.35 -13.72
CA PHE A 220 -2.00 21.21 -12.60
C PHE A 220 -2.86 22.35 -13.09
N MET A 221 -3.91 22.64 -12.33
CA MET A 221 -4.93 23.60 -12.72
C MET A 221 -5.48 24.36 -11.51
N GLY A 222 -5.71 25.66 -11.64
CA GLY A 222 -6.43 26.45 -10.64
C GLY A 222 -6.23 27.95 -10.73
N GLY A 223 -6.82 28.66 -9.78
CA GLY A 223 -6.79 30.12 -9.71
C GLY A 223 -5.56 30.70 -9.00
N PRO A 224 -5.46 32.05 -8.95
CA PRO A 224 -4.40 32.75 -8.24
C PRO A 224 -4.28 32.34 -6.77
N GLY A 225 -3.04 32.22 -6.29
CA GLY A 225 -2.74 31.84 -4.93
C GLY A 225 -1.68 30.75 -4.82
N GLN A 226 -1.61 30.12 -3.65
CA GLN A 226 -0.61 29.10 -3.37
C GLN A 226 -0.88 27.84 -4.21
N GLY A 227 0.11 27.42 -4.99
CA GLY A 227 0.11 26.14 -5.68
C GLY A 227 0.70 25.03 -4.80
N ALA A 228 1.66 24.30 -5.34
CA ALA A 228 2.38 23.28 -4.58
C ALA A 228 3.23 23.90 -3.46
N HIS A 229 3.17 23.31 -2.27
CA HIS A 229 4.00 23.69 -1.12
C HIS A 229 5.49 23.40 -1.39
N MET A 230 6.39 23.87 -0.53
CA MET A 230 7.81 23.58 -0.68
C MET A 230 8.08 22.08 -0.46
N HIS A 231 8.58 21.39 -1.49
CA HIS A 231 8.86 19.94 -1.44
C HIS A 231 9.97 19.56 -2.42
N VAL A 232 10.44 18.32 -2.30
CA VAL A 232 11.21 17.61 -3.34
C VAL A 232 10.40 16.42 -3.79
N ASP A 233 10.56 16.05 -5.05
CA ASP A 233 9.89 14.89 -5.62
C ASP A 233 10.67 13.59 -5.34
N SER A 234 10.05 12.48 -5.72
CA SER A 234 10.66 11.15 -5.75
C SER A 234 10.32 10.49 -7.09
N VAL A 235 10.72 11.19 -8.14
CA VAL A 235 10.51 10.83 -9.55
C VAL A 235 11.73 10.10 -10.11
N LYS A 236 11.58 9.40 -11.23
CA LYS A 236 12.66 8.56 -11.76
C LYS A 236 13.62 9.38 -12.63
N HIS A 237 13.09 10.31 -13.40
CA HIS A 237 13.87 11.09 -14.35
C HIS A 237 13.71 12.61 -14.15
N MET A 238 14.36 13.40 -15.01
CA MET A 238 14.24 14.85 -14.95
C MET A 238 12.83 15.27 -15.37
N SER A 239 12.31 16.31 -14.73
CA SER A 239 10.96 16.82 -14.97
C SER A 239 10.99 18.02 -15.91
N TRP A 240 10.04 18.08 -16.83
CA TRP A 240 9.71 19.29 -17.55
C TRP A 240 8.25 19.67 -17.29
N GLN A 241 7.94 20.98 -17.28
CA GLN A 241 6.59 21.49 -17.16
C GLN A 241 6.40 22.68 -18.10
N ALA A 242 5.42 22.57 -19.00
CA ALA A 242 4.97 23.63 -19.89
C ALA A 242 3.85 24.43 -19.22
N GLN A 243 3.97 25.77 -19.27
CA GLN A 243 2.88 26.65 -18.87
C GLN A 243 1.95 26.85 -20.06
N VAL A 244 0.73 26.35 -19.92
CA VAL A 244 -0.28 26.36 -20.99
C VAL A 244 -1.05 27.66 -20.98
N ARG A 245 -1.55 28.05 -19.80
CA ARG A 245 -2.38 29.25 -19.59
C ARG A 245 -2.06 29.87 -18.24
N GLY A 246 -2.23 31.17 -18.10
CA GLY A 246 -1.90 31.88 -16.86
C GLY A 246 -0.39 31.91 -16.60
N ARG A 247 0.01 32.43 -15.43
CA ARG A 247 1.43 32.55 -15.06
C ARG A 247 1.68 31.95 -13.70
N LYS A 248 2.82 31.27 -13.56
CA LYS A 248 3.21 30.60 -12.32
C LYS A 248 4.60 31.05 -11.89
N GLU A 249 4.71 31.56 -10.68
CA GLU A 249 5.99 31.78 -10.03
C GLU A 249 6.50 30.47 -9.45
N TRP A 250 7.76 30.18 -9.70
CA TRP A 250 8.52 29.08 -9.15
C TRP A 250 9.59 29.61 -8.20
N GLN A 251 9.71 28.96 -7.06
CA GLN A 251 10.77 29.20 -6.09
C GLN A 251 11.55 27.90 -5.91
N LEU A 252 12.83 27.90 -6.27
CA LEU A 252 13.75 26.80 -6.08
C LEU A 252 14.70 27.13 -4.92
N ALA A 253 14.74 26.23 -3.95
CA ALA A 253 15.64 26.29 -2.80
C ALA A 253 16.63 25.12 -2.87
N PRO A 254 17.90 25.34 -2.52
CA PRO A 254 18.86 24.26 -2.39
C PRO A 254 18.51 23.37 -1.19
N PRO A 255 18.95 22.10 -1.19
CA PRO A 255 18.81 21.23 -0.03
C PRO A 255 19.62 21.79 1.16
N PRO A 256 19.23 21.50 2.42
CA PRO A 256 19.82 22.11 3.61
C PRO A 256 21.35 22.04 3.69
N GLU A 257 21.95 20.93 3.29
CA GLU A 257 23.40 20.70 3.23
C GLU A 257 24.13 21.62 2.25
N CYS A 258 23.42 22.19 1.27
CA CYS A 258 23.95 23.09 0.25
C CYS A 258 23.57 24.56 0.45
N LEU A 259 22.89 24.90 1.56
CA LEU A 259 22.35 26.24 1.83
C LEU A 259 23.41 27.36 1.78
N TYR A 260 24.66 27.06 2.12
CA TYR A 260 25.76 28.04 2.13
C TYR A 260 26.60 28.04 0.85
N LYS A 261 26.33 27.13 -0.09
CA LYS A 261 27.03 27.02 -1.39
C LYS A 261 26.15 27.48 -2.55
N CYS A 262 24.87 27.17 -2.47
CA CYS A 262 23.88 27.46 -3.49
C CYS A 262 22.98 28.62 -3.06
N THR A 263 22.34 29.27 -4.02
CA THR A 263 21.40 30.36 -3.76
C THR A 263 19.98 29.93 -4.15
N TRP A 264 19.00 30.66 -3.62
CA TRP A 264 17.61 30.49 -4.02
C TRP A 264 17.41 31.09 -5.42
N ILE A 265 16.58 30.45 -6.23
CA ILE A 265 16.24 30.92 -7.57
C ILE A 265 14.73 31.14 -7.61
N THR A 266 14.29 32.32 -8.03
CA THR A 266 12.86 32.63 -8.18
C THR A 266 12.63 33.20 -9.57
N PHE A 267 11.65 32.66 -10.28
CA PHE A 267 11.33 33.08 -11.64
C PHE A 267 9.85 32.81 -11.95
N THR A 268 9.34 33.51 -12.97
CA THR A 268 7.99 33.29 -13.48
C THR A 268 8.06 32.53 -14.79
N VAL A 269 7.17 31.53 -14.93
CA VAL A 269 6.92 30.81 -16.18
C VAL A 269 5.62 31.35 -16.77
N SER A 270 5.70 31.82 -18.00
CA SER A 270 4.61 32.42 -18.77
C SER A 270 4.05 31.44 -19.81
N PRO A 271 2.83 31.67 -20.33
CA PRO A 271 2.28 30.79 -21.35
C PRO A 271 3.22 30.58 -22.55
N GLY A 272 3.34 29.34 -22.99
CA GLY A 272 4.25 28.91 -24.05
C GLY A 272 5.71 28.73 -23.62
N GLU A 273 6.04 29.03 -22.35
CA GLU A 273 7.34 28.71 -21.78
C GLU A 273 7.36 27.30 -21.16
N ILE A 274 8.50 26.62 -21.29
CA ILE A 274 8.75 25.32 -20.67
C ILE A 274 9.90 25.45 -19.68
N LEU A 275 9.65 24.95 -18.47
CA LEU A 275 10.61 24.79 -17.40
C LEU A 275 11.16 23.36 -17.42
N VAL A 276 12.49 23.23 -17.35
CA VAL A 276 13.18 21.95 -17.12
C VAL A 276 13.91 22.03 -15.79
N VAL A 277 13.61 21.12 -14.87
CA VAL A 277 14.19 21.12 -13.53
C VAL A 277 14.28 19.69 -12.98
N ASP A 278 15.40 19.40 -12.31
CA ASP A 278 15.53 18.19 -11.51
C ASP A 278 14.78 18.41 -10.18
N THR A 279 13.50 18.01 -10.15
CA THR A 279 12.62 18.17 -8.99
C THR A 279 12.94 17.20 -7.86
N ASN A 280 13.75 16.17 -8.12
CA ASN A 280 14.33 15.38 -7.06
C ASN A 280 15.32 16.26 -6.30
N ARG A 281 16.23 16.98 -6.96
CA ARG A 281 17.31 17.70 -6.26
C ARG A 281 16.93 19.05 -5.68
N TRP A 282 16.11 19.81 -6.38
CA TRP A 282 15.72 21.16 -5.95
C TRP A 282 14.43 21.12 -5.14
N TYR A 283 14.49 21.65 -3.91
CA TYR A 283 13.27 21.97 -3.19
C TYR A 283 12.53 23.04 -3.98
N HIS A 284 11.25 22.83 -4.23
CA HIS A 284 10.49 23.73 -5.06
C HIS A 284 9.09 24.00 -4.52
N LYS A 285 8.63 25.22 -4.75
CA LYS A 285 7.30 25.71 -4.41
C LYS A 285 6.76 26.49 -5.61
N THR A 286 5.44 26.45 -5.80
CA THR A 286 4.78 27.23 -6.84
C THR A 286 3.71 28.17 -6.29
N ASN A 287 3.53 29.30 -6.97
CA ASN A 287 2.48 30.27 -6.70
C ASN A 287 1.86 30.74 -8.01
N VAL A 288 0.54 30.59 -8.15
CA VAL A 288 -0.19 31.08 -9.32
C VAL A 288 -0.35 32.60 -9.21
N LEU A 289 0.12 33.32 -10.23
CA LEU A 289 0.05 34.78 -10.25
C LEU A 289 -1.36 35.25 -10.64
N PRO A 290 -1.76 36.49 -10.24
CA PRO A 290 -3.05 37.05 -10.61
C PRO A 290 -3.27 37.10 -12.13
N GLY A 291 -4.53 36.92 -12.51
CA GLY A 291 -4.99 36.90 -13.89
C GLY A 291 -5.96 35.76 -14.12
N ASP A 292 -5.76 35.07 -15.24
CA ASP A 292 -6.57 33.95 -15.68
C ASP A 292 -6.23 32.63 -14.95
N ILE A 293 -7.02 31.58 -15.18
CA ILE A 293 -6.74 30.23 -14.71
C ILE A 293 -5.34 29.78 -15.15
N SER A 294 -4.57 29.22 -14.22
CA SER A 294 -3.28 28.62 -14.53
C SER A 294 -3.49 27.16 -14.92
N ILE A 295 -2.96 26.77 -16.07
CA ILE A 295 -2.93 25.38 -16.53
C ILE A 295 -1.49 25.03 -16.89
N THR A 296 -1.01 23.89 -16.41
CA THR A 296 0.33 23.38 -16.74
C THR A 296 0.27 21.90 -17.03
N ILE A 297 1.07 21.45 -17.99
CA ILE A 297 1.26 20.03 -18.34
C ILE A 297 2.75 19.74 -18.27
N GLY A 298 3.13 18.62 -17.69
CA GLY A 298 4.52 18.20 -17.59
C GLY A 298 4.66 16.69 -17.63
N ALA A 299 5.89 16.23 -17.80
CA ALA A 299 6.23 14.82 -17.72
C ALA A 299 7.71 14.65 -17.33
N GLU A 300 8.08 13.41 -17.08
CA GLU A 300 9.46 12.99 -16.91
C GLU A 300 10.06 12.55 -18.25
N TYR A 301 11.38 12.72 -18.40
CA TYR A 301 12.13 12.31 -19.59
C TYR A 301 13.54 11.82 -19.26
N ASP A 302 14.03 10.84 -20.01
CA ASP A 302 15.38 10.27 -19.88
C ASP A 302 16.43 10.81 -20.87
#